data_AF-A0A946VM65-F1
#
_entry.id   AF-A0A946VM65-F1
#
_cell.length_a   1.000
_cell.length_b   1.000
_cell.length_c   1.000
_cell.angle_alpha   90.00
_cell.angle_beta   90.00
_cell.angle_gamma   90.00
#
_symmetry.space_group_name_H-M   'P 1'
#
loop_
_entity.id
_entity.type
_entity.pdbx_description
1 polymer ?
#
loop_
_entity_poly.entity_id
_entity_poly.type
_entity_poly.pdbx_seq_one_letter_code
_entity_poly.pdbx_strand_id
1 'polypeptide(L)'
;LRRHNINDYRRNPFFPINTLQLMRGAIAAEKTGNAMDYKDYIDAVFQAMWVQGLDMGQTEVVTEALKDFSFSIQTILDKSTDSTIKQQLIANTENSVARGNFGSPTFFVGEEMFFGKDKLIDVEEEINRQLEV
;
A
#
# COMPACT_ATOMS: atom_id res chain seq x y z
N LEU A 1 16.35 0.06 10.11
CA LEU A 1 16.88 1.24 9.38
C LEU A 1 18.35 1.04 9.04
N ARG A 2 19.30 1.15 9.99
CA ARG A 2 20.75 0.94 9.72
C ARG A 2 21.10 -0.33 8.95
N ARG A 3 20.59 -1.51 9.36
CA ARG A 3 20.83 -2.80 8.65
C ARG A 3 20.45 -2.76 7.15
N HIS A 4 19.49 -1.93 6.77
CA HIS A 4 18.94 -1.87 5.42
C HIS A 4 19.30 -0.56 4.70
N ASN A 5 20.25 0.23 5.24
CA ASN A 5 20.67 1.51 4.67
C ASN A 5 19.53 2.52 4.44
N ILE A 6 18.46 2.44 5.24
CA ILE A 6 17.36 3.41 5.20
C ILE A 6 17.76 4.60 6.08
N ASN A 7 18.08 5.73 5.45
CA ASN A 7 18.67 6.92 6.09
C ASN A 7 17.74 8.15 6.08
N ASP A 8 16.63 8.07 5.37
CA ASP A 8 15.69 9.15 5.08
C ASP A 8 14.33 8.96 5.77
N TYR A 9 14.15 7.86 6.50
CA TYR A 9 12.95 7.62 7.32
C TYR A 9 12.76 8.73 8.36
N ARG A 10 11.52 9.21 8.44
CA ARG A 10 11.04 10.16 9.46
C ARG A 10 9.80 9.59 10.13
N ARG A 11 9.72 9.72 11.45
CA ARG A 11 8.46 9.46 12.17
C ARG A 11 7.48 10.56 11.79
N ASN A 12 6.44 10.22 11.04
CA ASN A 12 5.40 11.17 10.65
C ASN A 12 4.65 11.68 11.91
N PRO A 13 4.59 12.99 12.17
CA PRO A 13 3.96 13.56 13.35
C PRO A 13 2.42 13.50 13.31
N PHE A 14 1.83 13.31 12.13
CA PHE A 14 0.38 13.20 11.95
C PHE A 14 -0.14 11.77 12.12
N PHE A 15 0.75 10.77 12.15
CA PHE A 15 0.36 9.38 12.22
C PHE A 15 -0.25 9.00 13.59
N PRO A 16 -1.39 8.26 13.64
CA PRO A 16 -2.10 7.66 12.51
C PRO A 16 -3.07 8.62 11.80
N ILE A 17 -3.15 8.50 10.47
CA ILE A 17 -4.09 9.22 9.61
C ILE A 17 -5.19 8.29 9.08
N ASN A 18 -6.30 8.85 8.59
CA ASN A 18 -7.28 8.09 7.82
C ASN A 18 -6.74 7.77 6.42
N THR A 19 -6.42 6.50 6.16
CA THR A 19 -5.84 6.04 4.89
C THR A 19 -6.86 5.56 3.87
N LEU A 20 -8.17 5.69 4.14
CA LEU A 20 -9.22 5.13 3.28
C LEU A 20 -9.16 5.65 1.84
N GLN A 21 -8.92 6.96 1.65
CA GLN A 21 -8.77 7.55 0.32
C GLN A 21 -7.52 7.00 -0.39
N LEU A 22 -6.40 6.88 0.32
CA LEU A 22 -5.14 6.33 -0.23
C LEU A 22 -5.29 4.87 -0.66
N MET A 23 -5.97 4.05 0.15
CA MET A 23 -6.22 2.64 -0.17
C MET A 23 -7.12 2.50 -1.42
N ARG A 24 -8.13 3.35 -1.57
CA ARG A 24 -8.95 3.41 -2.78
C ARG A 24 -8.15 3.91 -3.98
N GLY A 25 -7.27 4.90 -3.76
CA GLY A 25 -6.35 5.41 -4.77
C GLY A 25 -5.43 4.32 -5.32
N ALA A 26 -4.93 3.43 -4.49
CA ALA A 26 -4.11 2.29 -4.93
C ALA A 26 -4.87 1.35 -5.89
N ILE A 27 -6.12 1.00 -5.57
CA ILE A 27 -6.96 0.18 -6.46
C ILE A 27 -7.29 0.96 -7.74
N ALA A 28 -7.54 2.27 -7.65
CA ALA A 28 -7.79 3.11 -8.81
C ALA A 28 -6.56 3.20 -9.74
N ALA A 29 -5.36 3.32 -9.18
CA ALA A 29 -4.09 3.33 -9.90
C ALA A 29 -3.85 1.99 -10.63
N GLU A 30 -4.16 0.86 -10.00
CA GLU A 30 -4.12 -0.46 -10.65
C GLU A 30 -5.09 -0.55 -11.86
N LYS A 31 -6.23 0.15 -11.79
CA LYS A 31 -7.27 0.14 -12.82
C LYS A 31 -7.16 1.26 -13.86
N THR A 32 -6.08 2.05 -13.90
CA THR A 32 -5.86 3.04 -14.97
C THR A 32 -5.51 2.38 -16.31
N GLY A 33 -5.05 1.12 -16.28
CA GLY A 33 -4.63 0.36 -17.46
C GLY A 33 -3.15 0.52 -17.81
N ASN A 34 -2.42 1.40 -17.10
CA ASN A 34 -0.96 1.46 -17.15
C ASN A 34 -0.37 0.68 -15.97
N ALA A 35 0.39 -0.37 -16.27
CA ALA A 35 0.97 -1.24 -15.24
C ALA A 35 1.92 -0.51 -14.27
N MET A 36 2.52 0.60 -14.69
CA MET A 36 3.46 1.36 -13.85
C MET A 36 2.77 2.26 -12.82
N ASP A 37 1.54 2.72 -13.12
CA ASP A 37 0.84 3.70 -12.26
C ASP A 37 0.63 3.16 -10.84
N TYR A 38 0.30 1.87 -10.70
CA TYR A 38 0.12 1.25 -9.39
C TYR A 38 1.38 1.31 -8.55
N LYS A 39 2.51 0.85 -9.10
CA LYS A 39 3.78 0.81 -8.38
C LYS A 39 4.24 2.23 -8.03
N ASP A 40 4.21 3.13 -9.00
CA ASP A 40 4.64 4.51 -8.82
C ASP A 40 3.77 5.23 -7.78
N TYR A 41 2.45 4.98 -7.78
CA TYR A 41 1.54 5.52 -6.77
C TYR A 41 1.88 5.03 -5.36
N ILE A 42 2.10 3.72 -5.19
CA ILE A 42 2.50 3.15 -3.89
C ILE A 42 3.80 3.79 -3.40
N ASP A 43 4.84 3.82 -4.25
CA ASP A 43 6.14 4.40 -3.89
C ASP A 43 6.01 5.87 -3.48
N ALA A 44 5.24 6.65 -4.24
CA ALA A 44 5.00 8.06 -3.97
C ALA A 44 4.28 8.30 -2.63
N VAL A 45 3.24 7.52 -2.34
CA VAL A 45 2.49 7.61 -1.07
C VAL A 45 3.38 7.25 0.12
N PHE A 46 4.19 6.18 0.02
CA PHE A 46 5.10 5.80 1.09
C PHE A 46 6.21 6.85 1.31
N GLN A 47 6.77 7.44 0.24
CA GLN A 47 7.74 8.53 0.36
C GLN A 47 7.13 9.77 1.02
N ALA A 48 5.95 10.22 0.58
CA ALA A 48 5.26 11.35 1.16
C ALA A 48 4.98 11.15 2.67
N MET A 49 4.56 9.94 3.04
CA MET A 49 4.21 9.63 4.43
C MET A 49 5.42 9.43 5.34
N TRP A 50 6.44 8.68 4.89
CA TRP A 50 7.51 8.19 5.77
C TRP A 50 8.88 8.81 5.53
N VAL A 51 9.07 9.55 4.44
CA VAL A 51 10.30 10.32 4.17
C VAL A 51 10.04 11.81 4.33
N GLN A 52 8.92 12.31 3.82
CA GLN A 52 8.59 13.74 3.86
C GLN A 52 7.79 14.11 5.12
N GLY A 53 7.02 13.19 5.69
CA GLY A 53 6.26 13.40 6.93
C GLY A 53 4.99 14.23 6.73
N LEU A 54 4.36 14.13 5.56
CA LEU A 54 3.17 14.89 5.18
C LEU A 54 1.89 14.32 5.82
N ASP A 55 0.89 15.18 6.06
CA ASP A 55 -0.47 14.77 6.46
C ASP A 55 -1.26 14.27 5.25
N MET A 56 -0.96 13.03 4.84
CA MET A 56 -1.62 12.37 3.70
C MET A 56 -3.08 11.97 4.00
N GLY A 57 -3.65 12.39 5.13
CA GLY A 57 -5.08 12.27 5.43
C GLY A 57 -5.92 13.38 4.79
N GLN A 58 -5.28 14.45 4.30
CA GLN A 58 -5.94 15.59 3.64
C GLN A 58 -5.83 15.46 2.12
N THR A 59 -6.95 15.62 1.42
CA THR A 59 -6.98 15.49 -0.06
C THR A 59 -6.12 16.54 -0.75
N GLU A 60 -6.02 17.75 -0.22
CA GLU A 60 -5.20 18.83 -0.76
C GLU A 60 -3.71 18.49 -0.67
N VAL A 61 -3.28 17.90 0.45
CA VAL A 61 -1.89 17.46 0.64
C VAL A 61 -1.55 16.31 -0.29
N VAL A 62 -2.46 15.34 -0.45
CA VAL A 62 -2.29 14.23 -1.40
C VAL A 62 -2.15 14.76 -2.83
N THR A 63 -3.00 15.70 -3.22
CA THR A 63 -2.97 16.28 -4.58
C THR A 63 -1.66 17.01 -4.83
N GLU A 64 -1.23 17.87 -3.90
CA GLU A 64 0.01 18.63 -4.03
C GLU A 64 1.25 17.72 -4.01
N ALA A 65 1.29 16.73 -3.11
CA ALA A 65 2.44 15.83 -2.97
C ALA A 65 2.65 14.94 -4.20
N LEU A 66 1.56 14.59 -4.90
CA LEU A 66 1.60 13.60 -5.97
C LEU A 66 1.44 14.20 -7.38
N LYS A 67 1.34 15.52 -7.53
CA LYS A 67 1.07 16.19 -8.83
C LYS A 67 2.17 16.01 -9.88
N ASP A 68 3.42 15.87 -9.45
CA ASP A 68 4.60 15.84 -10.32
C ASP A 68 5.08 14.41 -10.65
N PHE A 69 4.31 13.39 -10.25
CA PHE A 69 4.61 11.99 -10.57
C PHE A 69 4.16 11.61 -11.99
N SER A 70 4.61 10.44 -12.46
CA SER A 70 4.32 9.89 -13.79
C SER A 70 2.83 9.64 -14.08
N PHE A 71 2.00 9.57 -13.03
CA PHE A 71 0.57 9.29 -13.10
C PHE A 71 -0.29 10.55 -12.86
N SER A 72 -1.54 10.53 -13.32
CA SER A 72 -2.50 11.60 -13.06
C SER A 72 -3.17 11.41 -11.69
N ILE A 73 -2.72 12.15 -10.66
CA ILE A 73 -3.36 12.10 -9.34
C ILE A 73 -4.84 12.49 -9.40
N GLN A 74 -5.21 13.47 -10.22
CA GLN A 74 -6.62 13.84 -10.39
C GLN A 74 -7.47 12.67 -10.90
N THR A 75 -7.01 11.96 -11.93
CA THR A 75 -7.70 10.78 -12.47
C THR A 75 -7.86 9.68 -11.42
N ILE A 76 -6.82 9.46 -10.61
CA ILE A 76 -6.85 8.47 -9.52
C ILE A 76 -7.84 8.87 -8.44
N LEU A 77 -7.84 10.14 -8.01
CA LEU A 77 -8.75 10.64 -6.99
C LEU A 77 -10.21 10.58 -7.46
N ASP A 78 -10.48 10.95 -8.71
CA ASP A 78 -11.83 10.86 -9.29
C ASP A 78 -12.33 9.41 -9.27
N LYS A 79 -11.53 8.48 -9.82
CA LYS A 79 -11.83 7.04 -9.82
C LYS A 79 -11.96 6.46 -8.41
N SER A 80 -11.20 6.94 -7.43
CA SER A 80 -11.25 6.45 -6.05
C SER A 80 -12.65 6.60 -5.41
N THR A 81 -13.49 7.48 -5.96
CA THR A 81 -14.86 7.71 -5.50
C THR A 81 -15.89 6.77 -6.14
N ASP A 82 -15.52 6.07 -7.21
CA ASP A 82 -16.39 5.13 -7.92
C ASP A 82 -16.86 4.01 -7.00
N SER A 83 -18.13 3.61 -7.16
CA SER A 83 -18.72 2.53 -6.37
C SER A 83 -17.97 1.22 -6.54
N THR A 84 -17.48 0.93 -7.75
CA THR A 84 -16.71 -0.29 -8.06
C THR A 84 -15.39 -0.34 -7.29
N ILE A 85 -14.68 0.78 -7.15
CA ILE A 85 -13.44 0.86 -6.36
C ILE A 85 -13.72 0.69 -4.87
N LYS A 86 -14.78 1.33 -4.35
CA LYS A 86 -15.20 1.19 -2.95
C LYS A 86 -15.54 -0.26 -2.61
N GLN A 87 -16.32 -0.91 -3.47
CA GLN A 87 -16.69 -2.32 -3.30
C GLN A 87 -15.48 -3.24 -3.40
N GLN A 88 -14.52 -2.96 -4.29
CA GLN A 88 -13.29 -3.75 -4.37
C GLN A 88 -12.47 -3.67 -3.08
N LEU A 89 -12.35 -2.48 -2.46
CA LEU A 89 -11.62 -2.36 -1.19
C LEU A 89 -12.30 -3.13 -0.06
N ILE A 90 -13.64 -3.09 -0.01
CA ILE A 90 -14.44 -3.87 0.96
C ILE A 90 -14.19 -5.36 0.73
N ALA A 91 -14.35 -5.86 -0.50
CA ALA A 91 -14.14 -7.26 -0.84
C ALA A 91 -12.71 -7.73 -0.52
N ASN A 92 -11.69 -6.92 -0.82
CA ASN A 92 -10.30 -7.24 -0.49
C ASN A 92 -10.11 -7.39 1.03
N THR A 93 -10.75 -6.51 1.79
CA THR A 93 -10.68 -6.52 3.26
C THR A 93 -11.41 -7.74 3.83
N GLU A 94 -12.62 -8.02 3.36
CA GLU A 94 -13.42 -9.19 3.78
C GLU A 94 -12.70 -10.50 3.44
N ASN A 95 -12.15 -10.63 2.23
CA ASN A 95 -11.37 -11.80 1.81
C ASN A 95 -10.12 -11.98 2.68
N SER A 96 -9.43 -10.89 3.01
CA SER A 96 -8.28 -10.92 3.91
C SER A 96 -8.66 -11.42 5.30
N VAL A 97 -9.76 -10.90 5.88
CA VAL A 97 -10.27 -11.35 7.19
C VAL A 97 -10.72 -12.80 7.14
N ALA A 98 -11.40 -13.23 6.07
CA ALA A 98 -11.87 -14.60 5.90
C ALA A 98 -10.72 -15.63 5.85
N ARG A 99 -9.54 -15.24 5.35
CA ARG A 99 -8.30 -16.05 5.40
C ARG A 99 -7.60 -16.02 6.77
N GLY A 100 -8.21 -15.40 7.78
CA GLY A 100 -7.64 -15.33 9.13
C GLY A 100 -6.57 -14.24 9.32
N ASN A 101 -6.39 -13.34 8.35
CA ASN A 101 -5.42 -12.26 8.48
C ASN A 101 -5.77 -11.32 9.63
N PHE A 102 -4.75 -10.93 10.40
CA PHE A 102 -4.78 -9.84 11.36
C PHE A 102 -3.50 -9.00 11.26
N GLY A 103 -3.63 -7.70 11.52
CA GLY A 103 -2.50 -6.78 11.52
C GLY A 103 -1.90 -6.50 10.13
N SER A 104 -0.78 -5.77 10.12
CA SER A 104 0.00 -5.45 8.92
C SER A 104 1.47 -5.16 9.27
N PRO A 105 2.45 -5.59 8.45
CA PRO A 105 2.26 -6.42 7.25
C PRO A 105 1.98 -7.89 7.61
N THR A 106 1.18 -8.55 6.78
CA THR A 106 0.94 -10.00 6.80
C THR A 106 1.11 -10.55 5.40
N PHE A 107 1.77 -11.70 5.30
CA PHE A 107 2.05 -12.40 4.04
C PHE A 107 1.41 -13.78 4.07
N PHE A 108 1.00 -14.28 2.91
CA PHE A 108 0.55 -15.65 2.73
C PHE A 108 1.39 -16.34 1.66
N VAL A 109 1.81 -17.58 1.91
CA VAL A 109 2.45 -18.46 0.91
C VAL A 109 1.60 -19.72 0.82
N GLY A 110 0.82 -19.86 -0.24
CA GLY A 110 -0.29 -20.83 -0.25
C GLY A 110 -1.28 -20.53 0.87
N GLU A 111 -1.52 -21.49 1.76
CA GLU A 111 -2.37 -21.35 2.94
C GLU A 111 -1.61 -20.93 4.21
N GLU A 112 -0.28 -20.93 4.19
CA GLU A 112 0.55 -20.57 5.36
C GLU A 112 0.58 -19.04 5.54
N MET A 113 0.37 -18.59 6.78
CA MET A 113 0.29 -17.16 7.15
C MET A 113 1.47 -16.70 7.99
N PHE A 114 2.08 -15.58 7.60
CA PHE A 114 3.24 -14.98 8.26
C PHE A 114 2.96 -13.52 8.63
N PHE A 115 2.86 -13.22 9.93
CA PHE A 115 2.60 -11.87 10.43
C PHE A 115 3.88 -11.18 10.91
N GLY A 116 4.14 -9.98 10.39
CA GLY A 116 5.25 -9.12 10.80
C GLY A 116 6.41 -9.10 9.79
N LYS A 117 7.07 -7.94 9.68
CA LYS A 117 8.21 -7.75 8.76
C LYS A 117 9.42 -8.63 9.09
N ASP A 118 9.52 -9.09 10.33
CA ASP A 118 10.55 -10.00 10.82
C ASP A 118 10.37 -11.43 10.29
N LYS A 119 9.22 -11.72 9.70
CA LYS A 119 8.91 -13.00 9.03
C LYS A 119 9.30 -13.08 7.57
N LEU A 120 9.90 -12.04 6.99
CA LEU A 120 10.27 -12.05 5.56
C LEU A 120 11.25 -13.18 5.19
N ILE A 121 12.12 -13.60 6.12
CA ILE A 121 13.01 -14.75 5.89
C ILE A 121 12.18 -16.05 5.86
N ASP A 122 11.33 -16.26 6.86
CA ASP A 122 10.42 -17.43 6.92
C ASP A 122 9.51 -17.51 5.68
N VAL A 123 9.06 -16.37 5.15
CA VAL A 123 8.28 -16.28 3.90
C VAL A 123 9.09 -16.76 2.70
N GLU A 124 10.34 -16.33 2.56
CA GLU A 124 11.22 -16.76 1.46
C GLU A 124 11.53 -18.26 1.54
N GLU A 125 11.81 -18.76 2.74
CA GLU A 125 12.04 -20.19 2.98
C GLU A 125 10.81 -21.03 2.59
N GLU A 126 9.61 -20.58 2.95
CA GLU A 126 8.36 -21.27 2.62
C GLU A 126 8.06 -21.25 1.11
N ILE A 127 8.36 -20.14 0.40
CA ILE A 127 8.24 -20.08 -1.06
C ILE A 127 9.14 -21.13 -1.70
N ASN A 128 10.41 -21.21 -1.29
CA ASN A 128 11.35 -22.19 -1.84
C ASN A 128 10.89 -23.63 -1.53
N ARG A 129 10.43 -23.89 -0.30
CA ARG A 129 9.90 -25.20 0.11
C ARG A 129 8.73 -25.65 -0.77
N GLN A 130 7.82 -24.75 -1.15
CA GLN A 130 6.67 -25.09 -2.00
C GLN A 130 7.03 -25.27 -3.48
N LEU A 131 8.11 -24.64 -3.97
CA LEU A 131 8.59 -24.78 -5.35
C LEU A 131 9.42 -26.05 -5.60
N GLU A 132 10.05 -26.60 -4.56
CA GLU A 132 10.85 -27.83 -4.62
C GLU A 132 10.01 -29.13 -4.59
N VAL A 133 8.69 -29.00 -4.50
CA VAL A 133 7.70 -30.11 -4.51
C VAL A 133 7.05 -30.22 -5.89
#